data_AF-A0A0L7QJT9-F1
#
_entry.id   AF-A0A0L7QJT9-F1
#
_cell.length_a   1.000
_cell.length_b   1.000
_cell.length_c   1.000
_cell.angle_alpha   90.00
_cell.angle_beta   90.00
_cell.angle_gamma   90.00
#
_symmetry.space_group_name_H-M   'P 1'
#
loop_
_entity.id
_entity.type
_entity.pdbx_description
1 polymer ?
#
loop_
_entity_poly.entity_id
_entity_poly.type
_entity_poly.pdbx_seq_one_letter_code
_entity_poly.pdbx_strand_id
1 'polypeptide(L)'
;MYTLLTQIEACLNSRPLCPLSDDPTDLSPLTPGHFLIGESLTAFPEPDLGHVKENRLTRYQHLQKMLQHFWHRWQAEYLHQLQQRNKWRKSSHTTLGLGTLVV
;
A
#
# COMPACT_ATOMS: atom_id res chain seq x y z
N MET A 1 -20.07 15.43 -0.06
CA MET A 1 -19.58 14.03 0.09
C MET A 1 -18.22 13.85 -0.60
N TYR A 2 -17.36 14.88 -0.58
CA TYR A 2 -16.09 14.94 -1.32
C TYR A 2 -14.88 14.55 -0.45
N THR A 3 -15.02 14.67 0.88
CA THR A 3 -13.92 14.51 1.84
C THR A 3 -13.43 13.07 2.01
N LEU A 4 -14.32 12.07 1.99
CA LEU A 4 -13.90 10.67 2.13
C LEU A 4 -13.16 10.16 0.89
N LEU A 5 -13.66 10.49 -0.29
CA LEU A 5 -13.04 10.03 -1.55
C LEU A 5 -11.63 10.60 -1.73
N THR A 6 -11.46 11.89 -1.40
CA THR A 6 -10.14 12.54 -1.42
C THR A 6 -9.18 11.95 -0.37
N GLN A 7 -9.68 11.60 0.82
CA GLN A 7 -8.87 10.87 1.80
C GLN A 7 -8.48 9.47 1.33
N ILE A 8 -9.40 8.75 0.67
CA ILE A 8 -9.11 7.43 0.08
C ILE A 8 -8.06 7.55 -1.02
N GLU A 9 -8.18 8.54 -1.90
CA GLU A 9 -7.18 8.85 -2.92
C GLU A 9 -5.79 9.10 -2.30
N ALA A 10 -5.73 9.89 -1.23
CA ALA A 10 -4.49 10.11 -0.50
C ALA A 10 -3.91 8.80 0.04
N CYS A 11 -4.72 7.93 0.67
CA CYS A 11 -4.28 6.62 1.13
C CYS A 11 -3.71 5.74 -0.01
N LEU A 12 -4.34 5.76 -1.18
CA LEU A 12 -3.86 5.01 -2.35
C LEU A 12 -2.53 5.55 -2.88
N ASN A 13 -2.34 6.87 -2.81
CA ASN A 13 -1.11 7.54 -3.24
C ASN A 13 0.02 7.50 -2.21
N SER A 14 -0.27 7.10 -0.97
CA SER A 14 0.75 6.79 0.05
C SER A 14 1.34 5.37 -0.07
N ARG A 15 0.95 4.59 -1.07
CA ARG A 15 1.48 3.22 -1.26
C ARG A 15 2.98 3.24 -1.64
N PRO A 16 3.81 2.34 -1.10
CA PRO A 16 5.22 2.22 -1.50
C PRO A 16 5.33 1.69 -2.95
N LEU A 17 6.19 2.30 -3.76
CA LEU A 17 6.48 1.86 -5.14
C LEU A 17 7.66 0.89 -5.21
N CYS A 18 8.58 1.00 -4.26
CA CYS A 18 9.74 0.15 -4.14
C CYS A 18 9.88 -0.38 -2.70
N PRO A 19 10.66 -1.45 -2.49
CA PRO A 19 11.12 -1.82 -1.16
C PRO A 19 11.78 -0.65 -0.45
N LEU A 20 11.77 -0.68 0.89
CA LEU A 20 12.48 0.31 1.69
C LEU A 20 13.99 0.20 1.45
N SER A 21 14.70 1.31 1.60
CA SER A 21 16.16 1.35 1.55
C SER A 21 16.77 0.43 2.61
N ASP A 22 17.94 -0.14 2.30
CA ASP A 22 18.76 -0.88 3.27
C ASP A 22 19.53 0.06 4.22
N ASP A 23 19.51 1.37 3.95
CA ASP A 23 20.12 2.38 4.82
C ASP A 23 19.28 2.58 6.09
N PRO A 24 19.85 2.35 7.29
CA PRO A 24 19.12 2.52 8.55
C PRO A 24 18.68 3.97 8.83
N THR A 25 19.21 4.96 8.10
CA THR A 25 18.82 6.36 8.23
C THR A 25 17.64 6.76 7.34
N ASP A 26 17.35 5.99 6.29
CA ASP A 26 16.22 6.24 5.39
C ASP A 26 15.05 5.31 5.67
N LEU A 27 14.09 5.83 6.45
CA LEU A 27 12.88 5.12 6.85
C LEU A 27 11.70 5.41 5.92
N SER A 28 11.89 6.18 4.84
CA SER A 28 10.80 6.65 3.99
C SER A 28 10.74 5.87 2.66
N PRO A 29 9.63 5.21 2.32
CA PRO A 29 9.49 4.59 1.01
C PRO A 29 9.16 5.66 -0.04
N LEU A 30 9.61 5.43 -1.29
CA LEU A 30 9.14 6.21 -2.42
C LEU A 30 7.68 5.86 -2.74
N THR A 31 6.81 6.86 -2.88
CA THR A 31 5.36 6.68 -3.08
C THR A 31 4.87 7.54 -4.25
N PRO A 32 3.71 7.26 -4.87
CA PRO A 32 3.12 8.16 -5.87
C PRO A 32 2.91 9.59 -5.35
N GLY A 33 2.59 9.76 -4.07
CA GLY A 33 2.42 11.07 -3.43
C GLY A 33 3.65 11.97 -3.59
N HIS A 34 4.86 11.41 -3.50
CA HIS A 34 6.09 12.16 -3.73
C HIS A 34 6.19 12.74 -5.14
N PHE A 35 5.63 12.08 -6.16
CA PHE A 35 5.61 12.61 -7.53
C PHE A 35 4.48 13.62 -7.75
N LEU A 36 3.36 13.47 -7.04
CA LEU A 36 2.20 14.34 -7.19
C LEU A 36 2.39 15.69 -6.49
N ILE A 37 2.99 15.69 -5.29
CA ILE A 37 3.04 16.86 -4.40
C ILE A 37 4.50 17.22 -4.03
N GLY A 38 5.45 16.31 -4.23
CA GLY A 38 6.86 16.51 -3.89
C GLY A 38 7.26 15.95 -2.52
N GLU A 39 6.30 15.44 -1.73
CA GLU A 39 6.53 14.94 -0.38
C GLU A 39 5.58 13.79 0.00
N SER A 40 5.83 13.19 1.16
CA SER A 40 4.97 12.16 1.73
C SER A 40 3.62 12.74 2.18
N LEU A 41 2.54 12.06 1.79
CA LEU A 41 1.19 12.36 2.26
C LEU A 41 1.01 11.88 3.72
N THR A 42 1.35 12.73 4.68
CA THR A 42 1.22 12.45 6.13
C THR A 42 -0.04 13.07 6.73
N ALA A 43 -0.64 12.40 7.71
CA ALA A 43 -1.76 12.90 8.50
C ALA A 43 -1.52 12.67 10.00
N PHE A 44 -2.20 13.45 10.85
CA PHE A 44 -2.14 13.23 12.29
C PHE A 44 -2.76 11.87 12.67
N PRO A 45 -2.18 11.15 13.64
CA PRO A 45 -2.75 9.90 14.12
C PRO A 45 -4.11 10.16 14.75
N GLU A 46 -5.08 9.40 14.30
CA GLU A 46 -6.49 9.55 14.62
C GLU A 46 -6.93 8.39 15.52
N PRO A 47 -7.79 8.60 16.53
CA PRO A 47 -8.22 7.53 17.43
C PRO A 47 -8.94 6.42 16.67
N ASP A 48 -8.69 5.16 17.04
CA ASP A 48 -9.38 4.01 16.43
C ASP A 48 -10.86 3.98 16.84
N LEU A 49 -11.74 3.97 15.84
CA LEU A 49 -13.19 3.95 16.00
C LEU A 49 -13.83 2.62 15.56
N GLY A 50 -13.02 1.61 15.22
CA GLY A 50 -13.49 0.31 14.73
C GLY A 50 -14.54 -0.34 15.64
N HIS A 51 -14.33 -0.27 16.96
CA HIS A 51 -15.20 -0.88 17.97
C HIS A 51 -16.40 -0.01 18.40
N VAL A 52 -16.43 1.27 18.02
CA VAL A 52 -17.48 2.19 18.45
C VAL A 52 -18.72 2.01 17.57
N LYS A 53 -19.90 1.83 18.19
CA LYS A 53 -21.17 1.70 17.46
C LYS A 53 -21.49 2.99 16.70
N GLU A 54 -22.01 2.87 15.47
CA GLU A 54 -22.28 3.99 14.57
C GLU A 54 -23.22 5.05 15.17
N ASN A 55 -24.19 4.62 15.97
CA ASN A 55 -25.13 5.51 16.66
C ASN A 55 -24.48 6.42 17.72
N ARG A 56 -23.21 6.20 18.06
CA ARG A 56 -22.43 7.04 19.00
C ARG A 56 -21.43 7.94 18.27
N LEU A 57 -21.37 7.89 16.94
CA LEU A 57 -20.40 8.64 16.16
C LEU A 57 -20.99 9.96 15.67
N THR A 58 -20.21 11.03 15.81
CA THR A 58 -20.44 12.24 15.03
C THR A 58 -20.22 11.97 13.54
N ARG A 59 -20.70 12.88 12.68
CA ARG A 59 -20.49 12.77 11.23
C ARG A 59 -19.00 12.65 10.86
N TYR A 60 -18.13 13.42 11.52
CA TYR A 60 -16.68 13.37 11.29
C TYR A 60 -16.11 12.01 11.66
N GLN A 61 -16.41 11.54 12.86
CA GLN A 61 -15.99 10.23 13.36
C GLN A 61 -16.50 9.08 12.49
N HIS A 62 -17.70 9.22 11.91
CA HIS A 62 -18.22 8.24 10.96
C HIS A 62 -17.36 8.17 9.68
N LEU A 63 -16.95 9.32 9.11
CA LEU A 63 -16.07 9.35 7.94
C LEU A 63 -14.68 8.76 8.27
N GLN A 64 -14.13 9.12 9.42
CA GLN A 64 -12.87 8.58 9.93
C GLN A 64 -12.93 7.06 10.10
N LYS A 65 -14.03 6.53 10.68
CA LYS A 65 -14.24 5.09 10.81
C LYS A 65 -14.29 4.40 9.44
N MET A 66 -14.97 4.99 8.46
CA MET A 66 -15.01 4.47 7.09
C MET A 66 -13.62 4.45 6.45
N LEU A 67 -12.82 5.51 6.65
CA LEU A 67 -11.44 5.58 6.17
C LEU A 67 -10.54 4.51 6.83
N GLN A 68 -10.64 4.35 8.15
CA GLN A 68 -9.89 3.33 8.90
C GLN A 68 -10.23 1.91 8.43
N HIS A 69 -11.51 1.64 8.17
CA HIS A 69 -11.95 0.36 7.63
C HIS A 69 -11.41 0.14 6.21
N PHE A 70 -11.45 1.16 5.35
CA PHE A 70 -10.84 1.09 4.02
C PHE A 70 -9.34 0.81 4.11
N TRP A 71 -8.61 1.57 4.93
CA TRP A 71 -7.16 1.42 5.10
C TRP A 71 -6.78 0.00 5.56
N HIS A 72 -7.48 -0.53 6.57
CA HIS A 72 -7.22 -1.89 7.09
C HIS A 72 -7.37 -2.96 6.00
N ARG A 73 -8.41 -2.85 5.17
CA ARG A 73 -8.62 -3.78 4.07
C ARG A 73 -7.59 -3.58 2.96
N TRP A 74 -7.36 -2.32 2.57
CA TRP A 74 -6.43 -1.97 1.51
C TRP A 74 -5.01 -2.45 1.81
N GLN A 75 -4.47 -2.16 2.99
CA GLN A 75 -3.12 -2.60 3.35
C GLN A 75 -2.99 -4.13 3.35
N ALA A 76 -4.02 -4.83 3.83
CA ALA A 76 -4.04 -6.28 3.87
C ALA A 76 -4.04 -6.85 2.45
N GLU A 77 -4.94 -6.39 1.59
CA GLU A 77 -5.06 -6.86 0.20
C GLU A 77 -3.85 -6.47 -0.66
N TYR A 78 -3.29 -5.28 -0.46
CA TYR A 78 -2.16 -4.76 -1.24
C TYR A 78 -0.85 -5.54 -1.00
N LEU A 79 -0.54 -5.90 0.25
CA LEU A 79 0.65 -6.71 0.56
C LEU A 79 0.65 -8.06 -0.18
N HIS A 80 -0.53 -8.69 -0.32
CA HIS A 80 -0.67 -9.92 -1.09
C HIS A 80 -0.34 -9.73 -2.58
N GLN A 81 -0.59 -8.55 -3.13
CA GLN A 81 -0.25 -8.24 -4.53
C GLN A 81 1.26 -8.06 -4.73
N LEU A 82 1.96 -7.47 -3.76
CA LEU A 82 3.43 -7.31 -3.81
C LEU A 82 4.18 -8.65 -3.76
N GLN A 83 3.59 -9.67 -3.13
CA GLN A 83 4.21 -10.99 -2.99
C GLN A 83 3.95 -11.93 -4.17
N GLN A 84 3.36 -11.46 -5.27
CA GLN A 84 3.17 -12.29 -6.45
C GLN A 84 4.52 -12.66 -7.09
N ARG A 85 5.00 -13.87 -6.82
CA ARG A 85 6.13 -14.46 -7.52
C ARG A 85 5.72 -14.78 -8.95
N ASN A 86 6.39 -14.15 -9.91
CA ASN A 86 6.39 -14.62 -11.28
C ASN A 86 7.07 -16.00 -11.34
N LYS A 87 6.28 -17.07 -11.14
CA LYS A 87 6.73 -18.42 -11.46
C LYS A 87 7.06 -18.43 -12.95
N TRP A 88 8.21 -19.00 -13.32
CA TRP A 88 8.58 -19.23 -14.72
C TRP A 88 7.45 -20.00 -15.42
N ARG A 89 6.55 -19.28 -16.11
CA ARG A 89 5.36 -19.85 -16.79
C ARG A 89 5.68 -20.30 -18.21
N LYS A 90 6.87 -20.01 -18.72
CA LYS A 90 7.37 -20.56 -19.97
C LYS A 90 8.20 -21.77 -19.63
N SER A 91 7.73 -22.96 -20.05
CA SER A 91 8.66 -24.06 -20.29
C SER A 91 9.62 -23.55 -21.37
N SER A 92 10.79 -23.08 -20.97
CA SER A 92 11.89 -22.97 -21.90
C SER A 92 12.15 -24.40 -22.35
N HIS A 93 11.63 -24.75 -23.51
CA HIS A 93 12.01 -25.92 -24.29
C HIS A 93 13.46 -25.80 -24.77
N THR A 94 14.35 -25.29 -23.91
CA THR A 94 15.78 -25.32 -24.10
C THR A 94 16.21 -26.64 -23.50
N THR A 95 16.27 -27.66 -24.35
CA THR A 95 17.02 -28.89 -24.06
C THR A 95 18.45 -28.47 -23.68
N LEU A 96 18.75 -28.50 -22.38
CA LEU A 96 20.08 -28.26 -21.86
C LEU A 96 21.00 -29.37 -22.39
N GLY A 97 21.80 -29.05 -23.41
CA GLY A 97 22.81 -29.95 -23.95
C GLY A 97 24.06 -29.96 -23.08
N LEU A 98 24.83 -31.06 -23.15
CA LEU A 98 26.15 -31.16 -22.52
C LEU A 98 27.03 -29.98 -22.98
N GLY A 99 27.50 -29.17 -22.03
CA GLY A 99 28.32 -27.97 -22.28
C GLY A 99 27.61 -26.63 -22.05
N THR A 100 26.35 -26.61 -21.60
CA THR A 100 25.66 -25.36 -21.27
C THR A 100 26.15 -24.82 -19.92
N LEU A 101 26.76 -23.63 -19.92
CA LEU A 101 27.19 -22.91 -18.72
C LEU A 101 26.10 -21.92 -18.31
N VAL A 102 25.60 -22.05 -17.09
CA VAL A 102 24.68 -21.08 -16.47
C VAL A 102 25.54 -20.18 -15.58
N VAL A 103 25.59 -18.89 -15.91
CA VAL A 103 26.22 -17.85 -15.08
C VAL A 103 25.18 -17.26 -14.15
#